data_AF-A0A4Y2CEG4-F1
#
_entry.id   AF-A0A4Y2CEG4-F1
#
_cell.length_a   1.000
_cell.length_b   1.000
_cell.length_c   1.000
_cell.angle_alpha   90.00
_cell.angle_beta   90.00
_cell.angle_gamma   90.00
#
_symmetry.space_group_name_H-M   'P 1'
#
loop_
_entity.id
_entity.type
_entity.pdbx_description
1 polymer ?
#
loop_
_entity_poly.entity_id
_entity_poly.type
_entity_poly.pdbx_seq_one_letter_code
_entity_poly.pdbx_strand_id
1 'polypeptide(L)'
;MESSSRTTPMSQGKVLEWFEEHTDEFHLMSWPPNSPDLNPMEHIWDVMERQLKVQTLTCPNISTLRDHSSDIWYNLSLVMYQKLVASMPRRVAAVLKAKGGTMC
;
A
#
# COMPACT_ATOMS: atom_id res chain seq x y z
N MET A 1 -23.33 10.61 1.60
CA MET A 1 -22.47 10.58 2.80
C MET A 1 -21.29 9.68 2.46
N GLU A 2 -20.29 10.23 1.76
CA GLU A 2 -19.11 9.47 1.36
C GLU A 2 -17.98 9.83 2.31
N SER A 3 -17.56 8.86 3.12
CA SER A 3 -16.48 9.04 4.08
C SER A 3 -15.13 9.02 3.35
N SER A 4 -14.76 10.17 2.80
CA SER A 4 -13.40 10.42 2.30
C SER A 4 -12.44 10.42 3.47
N SER A 5 -11.71 9.32 3.65
CA SER A 5 -10.61 9.21 4.60
C SER A 5 -9.57 10.30 4.30
N ARG A 6 -9.60 11.37 5.09
CA ARG A 6 -8.63 12.46 5.04
C ARG A 6 -7.33 11.96 5.67
N THR A 7 -6.37 11.59 4.83
CA THR A 7 -4.97 11.55 5.24
C THR A 7 -4.52 13.00 5.42
N THR A 8 -4.21 13.38 6.66
CA THR A 8 -3.61 14.68 6.99
C THR A 8 -2.29 14.84 6.21
N PRO A 9 -2.08 15.94 5.46
CA PRO A 9 -0.81 16.12 4.77
C PRO A 9 0.24 16.48 5.83
N MET A 10 1.14 15.55 6.13
CA MET A 10 2.49 15.93 6.55
C MET A 10 2.96 16.96 5.51
N SER A 11 3.25 18.19 5.95
CA SER A 11 3.53 19.33 5.06
C SER A 11 4.50 18.90 3.96
N GLN A 12 4.01 18.76 2.72
CA GLN A 12 4.71 18.09 1.62
C GLN A 12 6.15 18.60 1.46
N GLY A 13 6.38 19.90 1.71
CA GLY A 13 7.70 20.53 1.67
C GLY A 13 8.75 19.92 2.60
N LYS A 14 8.40 19.57 3.85
CA LYS A 14 9.37 18.96 4.78
C LYS A 14 9.77 17.53 4.41
N VAL A 15 8.84 16.80 3.81
CA VAL A 15 9.11 15.42 3.36
C VAL A 15 9.99 15.45 2.11
N LEU A 16 9.73 16.38 1.18
CA LEU A 16 10.55 16.60 0.00
C LEU A 16 11.97 17.05 0.37
N GLU A 17 12.10 18.03 1.27
CA GLU A 17 13.38 18.51 1.80
C GLU A 17 14.21 17.35 2.39
N TRP A 18 13.58 16.48 3.19
CA TRP A 18 14.24 15.29 3.72
C TRP A 18 14.75 14.35 2.62
N PHE A 19 13.96 14.11 1.56
CA PHE A 19 14.41 13.29 0.43
C PHE A 19 15.53 13.95 -0.38
N GLU A 20 15.54 15.28 -0.50
CA GLU A 20 16.62 16.05 -1.15
C GLU A 20 17.94 15.93 -0.37
N GLU A 21 17.88 15.97 0.96
CA GLU A 21 19.04 15.77 1.84
C GLU A 21 19.62 14.35 1.77
N HIS A 22 18.82 13.33 1.40
CA HIS A 22 19.22 11.91 1.38
C HIS A 22 19.20 11.31 -0.04
N THR A 23 19.51 12.12 -1.05
CA THR A 23 19.49 11.70 -2.47
C THR A 23 20.49 10.58 -2.81
N ASP A 24 21.55 10.41 -2.02
CA ASP A 24 22.54 9.35 -2.15
C ASP A 24 22.06 8.02 -1.55
N GLU A 25 21.12 8.05 -0.61
CA GLU A 25 20.52 6.86 0.01
C GLU A 25 19.21 6.43 -0.66
N PHE A 26 18.38 7.40 -1.09
CA PHE A 26 17.04 7.15 -1.61
C PHE A 26 16.82 7.83 -2.96
N HIS A 27 16.52 7.01 -3.98
CA HIS A 27 16.06 7.52 -5.27
C HIS A 27 14.54 7.67 -5.27
N LEU A 28 14.05 8.91 -5.18
CA LEU A 28 12.63 9.20 -5.28
C LEU A 28 12.15 9.04 -6.73
N MET A 29 11.28 8.07 -6.97
CA MET A 29 10.66 7.85 -8.27
C MET A 29 9.56 8.87 -8.56
N SER A 30 9.47 9.33 -9.82
CA SER A 30 8.32 10.11 -10.30
C SER A 30 7.07 9.23 -10.28
N TRP A 31 6.09 9.57 -9.43
CA TRP A 31 4.85 8.83 -9.28
C TRP A 31 3.67 9.59 -9.92
N PRO A 32 2.87 8.94 -10.78
CA PRO A 32 1.68 9.58 -11.33
C PRO A 32 0.61 9.81 -10.24
N PRO A 33 -0.08 10.96 -10.24
CA PRO A 33 -1.17 11.22 -9.30
C PRO A 33 -2.30 10.20 -9.48
N ASN A 34 -3.01 9.87 -8.38
CA ASN A 34 -4.17 8.97 -8.38
C ASN A 34 -3.92 7.57 -8.96
N SER A 35 -2.74 6.98 -8.75
CA SER A 35 -2.40 5.62 -9.21
C SER A 35 -2.26 4.63 -8.05
N PRO A 36 -3.34 4.30 -7.31
CA PRO A 36 -3.31 3.31 -6.23
C PRO A 36 -2.96 1.91 -6.78
N ASP A 37 -3.33 1.61 -8.03
CA ASP A 37 -3.04 0.33 -8.69
C ASP A 37 -1.54 0.03 -8.85
N LEU A 38 -0.72 1.09 -8.81
CA LEU A 38 0.73 0.95 -8.86
C LEU A 38 1.32 0.79 -7.45
N ASN A 39 0.63 1.21 -6.40
CA ASN A 39 1.17 1.17 -5.05
C ASN A 39 1.20 -0.29 -4.55
N PRO A 40 2.39 -0.92 -4.40
CA PRO A 40 2.49 -2.32 -3.99
C PRO A 40 1.83 -2.55 -2.62
N MET A 41 1.85 -1.52 -1.78
CA MET A 41 1.24 -1.54 -0.45
C MET A 41 -0.26 -1.83 -0.51
N GLU A 42 -1.05 -1.24 -1.41
CA GLU A 42 -2.50 -1.50 -1.48
C GLU A 42 -2.84 -2.99 -1.58
N HIS A 43 -2.04 -3.76 -2.32
CA HIS A 43 -2.24 -5.20 -2.45
C HIS A 43 -1.89 -5.97 -1.17
N ILE A 44 -0.91 -5.50 -0.39
CA ILE A 44 -0.62 -6.07 0.93
C ILE A 44 -1.80 -5.81 1.87
N TRP A 45 -2.39 -4.61 1.83
CA TRP A 45 -3.54 -4.26 2.66
C TRP A 45 -4.76 -5.11 2.30
N ASP A 46 -5.04 -5.32 1.01
CA ASP A 46 -6.11 -6.21 0.55
C ASP A 46 -5.90 -7.66 1.07
N VAL A 47 -4.67 -8.17 1.03
CA VAL A 47 -4.37 -9.50 1.61
C VAL A 47 -4.61 -9.52 3.11
N MET A 48 -4.14 -8.50 3.84
CA MET A 48 -4.35 -8.41 5.29
C MET A 48 -5.83 -8.31 5.63
N GLU A 49 -6.58 -7.48 4.92
CA GLU A 49 -8.01 -7.29 5.13
C GLU A 49 -8.78 -8.59 4.89
N ARG A 50 -8.44 -9.35 3.84
CA ARG A 50 -9.04 -10.67 3.59
C ARG A 50 -8.77 -11.66 4.70
N GLN A 51 -7.54 -11.72 5.21
CA GLN A 51 -7.20 -12.60 6.32
C GLN A 51 -7.89 -12.17 7.62
N LEU A 52 -7.96 -10.87 7.88
CA LEU A 52 -8.62 -10.31 9.05
C LEU A 52 -10.13 -10.56 9.00
N LYS A 53 -10.78 -10.45 7.82
CA LYS A 53 -12.19 -10.79 7.60
C LYS A 53 -12.53 -12.24 7.92
N VAL A 54 -11.59 -13.17 7.81
CA VAL A 54 -11.80 -14.57 8.24
C VAL A 54 -11.79 -14.68 9.78
N GLN A 55 -11.09 -13.76 10.45
CA GLN A 55 -10.88 -13.73 11.90
C GLN A 55 -11.76 -12.69 12.62
N THR A 56 -12.61 -11.94 11.92
CA THR A 56 -13.42 -10.86 12.52
C THR A 56 -14.40 -11.38 13.57
N LEU A 57 -14.84 -12.64 13.49
CA LEU A 57 -15.68 -13.26 14.52
C LEU A 57 -14.94 -13.43 15.86
N THR A 58 -13.61 -13.33 15.90
CA THR A 58 -12.78 -13.51 17.11
C THR A 58 -12.21 -12.20 17.65
N CYS A 59 -12.58 -11.04 17.11
CA CYS A 59 -12.05 -9.73 17.51
C CYS A 59 -13.09 -8.88 18.26
N PRO A 60 -13.33 -9.10 19.57
CA PRO A 60 -14.38 -8.39 20.32
C PRO A 60 -14.03 -6.93 20.65
N ASN A 61 -12.76 -6.52 20.51
CA ASN A 61 -12.30 -5.18 20.83
C ASN A 61 -11.10 -4.77 19.97
N ILE A 62 -10.74 -3.48 20.07
CA ILE A 62 -9.64 -2.87 19.30
C ILE A 62 -8.28 -3.51 19.62
N SER A 63 -8.03 -3.95 20.86
CA SER A 63 -6.78 -4.61 21.23
C SER A 63 -6.61 -5.91 20.46
N THR A 64 -7.64 -6.77 20.49
CA THR A 64 -7.62 -8.04 19.75
C THR A 64 -7.47 -7.79 18.25
N LEU A 65 -8.16 -6.79 17.69
CA LEU A 65 -7.98 -6.43 16.27
C LEU A 65 -6.52 -6.04 15.95
N ARG A 66 -5.87 -5.28 16.84
CA ARG A 66 -4.47 -4.87 16.68
C ARG A 66 -3.52 -6.06 16.75
N ASP A 67 -3.73 -6.96 17.69
CA ASP A 67 -2.89 -8.14 17.89
C ASP A 67 -2.99 -9.06 16.66
N HIS A 68 -4.21 -9.37 16.22
CA HIS A 68 -4.45 -10.16 15.01
C HIS A 68 -3.88 -9.49 13.75
N SER A 69 -4.01 -8.16 13.61
CA SER A 69 -3.42 -7.43 12.47
C SER A 69 -1.89 -7.52 12.48
N SER A 70 -1.28 -7.46 13.66
CA SER A 70 0.17 -7.60 13.84
C SER A 70 0.62 -9.02 13.49
N ASP A 71 -0.11 -10.04 13.97
CA ASP A 71 0.18 -11.44 13.66
C ASP A 71 0.10 -11.71 12.17
N ILE A 72 -0.94 -11.21 11.49
CA ILE A 72 -1.05 -11.31 10.03
C ILE A 72 0.16 -10.67 9.36
N TRP A 73 0.53 -9.45 9.76
CA TRP A 73 1.66 -8.72 9.18
C TRP A 73 2.98 -9.50 9.31
N TYR A 74 3.30 -10.01 10.49
CA TYR A 74 4.54 -10.75 10.73
C TYR A 74 4.57 -12.13 10.06
N ASN A 75 3.40 -12.72 9.79
CA ASN A 75 3.28 -14.01 9.10
C ASN A 75 3.16 -13.89 7.58
N LEU A 76 3.19 -12.68 7.02
CA LEU A 76 3.21 -12.50 5.56
C LEU A 76 4.47 -13.12 4.97
N SER A 77 4.28 -14.08 4.06
CA SER A 77 5.42 -14.80 3.47
C SER A 77 6.30 -13.89 2.60
N LEU A 78 7.62 -14.06 2.69
CA LEU A 78 8.58 -13.39 1.81
C LEU A 78 8.26 -13.61 0.32
N VAL A 79 7.78 -14.80 -0.02
CA VAL A 79 7.36 -15.17 -1.38
C VAL A 79 6.25 -14.26 -1.90
N MET A 80 5.34 -13.82 -1.03
CA MET A 80 4.26 -12.91 -1.41
C MET A 80 4.82 -11.53 -1.81
N TYR A 81 5.75 -10.99 -1.02
CA TYR A 81 6.43 -9.73 -1.34
C TYR A 81 7.21 -9.82 -2.66
N GLN A 82 7.91 -10.94 -2.88
CA GLN A 82 8.64 -11.17 -4.13
C GLN A 82 7.71 -11.21 -5.34
N LYS A 83 6.57 -11.93 -5.26
CA LYS A 83 5.56 -11.98 -6.33
C LYS A 83 4.98 -10.60 -6.63
N LEU A 84 4.74 -9.81 -5.59
CA LEU A 84 4.23 -8.46 -5.71
C LEU A 84 5.22 -7.59 -6.50
N VAL A 85 6.49 -7.55 -6.08
CA VAL A 85 7.54 -6.81 -6.80
C VAL A 85 7.66 -7.30 -8.24
N ALA A 86 7.71 -8.62 -8.46
CA ALA A 86 7.83 -9.21 -9.80
C ALA A 86 6.64 -8.87 -10.72
N SER A 87 5.46 -8.57 -10.18
CA SER A 87 4.29 -8.20 -10.97
C SER A 87 4.22 -6.72 -11.35
N MET A 88 5.11 -5.87 -10.83
CA MET A 88 5.13 -4.42 -11.10
C MET A 88 5.26 -4.08 -12.59
N PRO A 89 6.17 -4.68 -13.38
CA PRO A 89 6.26 -4.36 -14.81
C PRO A 89 4.95 -4.59 -15.55
N ARG A 90 4.22 -5.66 -15.22
CA ARG A 90 2.90 -5.98 -15.81
C ARG A 90 1.85 -4.92 -15.45
N ARG A 91 1.82 -4.46 -14.19
CA ARG A 91 0.88 -3.44 -13.71
C ARG A 91 1.14 -2.09 -14.36
N VAL A 92 2.40 -1.67 -14.44
CA VAL A 92 2.80 -0.45 -15.16
C VAL A 92 2.37 -0.53 -16.62
N ALA A 93 2.63 -1.64 -17.31
CA ALA A 93 2.22 -1.82 -18.70
C ALA A 93 0.69 -1.73 -18.89
N ALA A 94 -0.08 -2.25 -17.95
CA ALA A 94 -1.54 -2.20 -18.02
C ALA A 94 -2.10 -0.80 -17.71
N VAL A 95 -1.52 -0.03 -16.79
CA VAL A 95 -1.84 1.40 -16.59
C VAL A 95 -1.54 2.23 -17.85
N LEU A 96 -0.38 1.99 -18.48
CA LEU A 96 -0.02 2.64 -19.74
C LEU A 96 -1.01 2.31 -20.86
N LYS A 97 -1.42 1.04 -20.98
CA LYS A 97 -2.44 0.59 -21.95
C LYS A 97 -3.79 1.26 -21.69
N ALA A 98 -4.16 1.43 -20.43
CA ALA A 98 -5.39 2.11 -20.01
C ALA A 98 -5.30 3.64 -20.14
N LYS A 99 -4.17 4.20 -20.62
CA LYS A 99 -3.90 5.65 -20.68
C LYS A 99 -4.10 6.35 -19.32
N GLY A 100 -3.76 5.67 -18.22
CA GLY A 100 -3.96 6.17 -16.86
C GLY A 100 -5.36 5.92 -16.28
N GLY A 101 -6.24 5.21 -16.99
CA GLY A 101 -7.50 4.72 -16.44
C GLY A 101 -7.32 3.52 -15.48
N THR A 102 -8.32 3.28 -14.63
CA THR A 102 -8.35 2.15 -13.68
C THR A 102 -8.24 0.82 -14.42
N MET A 103 -7.38 -0.07 -13.92
CA MET A 103 -7.28 -1.43 -14.43
C MET A 103 -8.41 -2.28 -13.84
N CYS A 104 -9.42 -2.60 -14.64
CA CYS A 104 -10.41 -3.63 -14.31
C CYS A 104 -9.89 -5.05 -14.59
#